data_AF-A0A960Z3H5-F1
#
_entry.id   AF-A0A960Z3H5-F1
#
_cell.length_a   1.000
_cell.length_b   1.000
_cell.length_c   1.000
_cell.angle_alpha   90.00
_cell.angle_beta   90.00
_cell.angle_gamma   90.00
#
_symmetry.space_group_name_H-M   'P 1'
#
loop_
_entity.id
_entity.type
_entity.pdbx_description
1 polymer ?
#
loop_
_entity_poly.entity_id
_entity_poly.type
_entity_poly.pdbx_seq_one_letter_code
_entity_poly.pdbx_strand_id
1 'polypeptide(L)'
;GVYVPRFFEPEYHEDGRLSAIRPLLPGHRRVFRRVVADLDKAPYPTAPVVPTLQTVHDRLSVEIQRGCTAGCRFCQAGMIYRPTRERSPETVLHLVEEGLKSTGYEGVSLMSLSAGDYSFINSILRHTNEAYERQMISVQVPSLRVKTLTRDVALEVARVKKGGFTIAPEAGSQRMRDAINKDVTD
;
A
#
# COMPACT_ATOMS: atom_id res chain seq x y z
N GLY A 1 10.44 19.00 -1.99
CA GLY A 1 9.69 20.10 -2.60
C GLY A 1 8.24 19.69 -2.74
N VAL A 2 7.34 20.67 -2.69
CA VAL A 2 5.89 20.51 -2.89
C VAL A 2 5.48 21.27 -4.15
N TYR A 3 4.41 20.83 -4.81
CA TYR A 3 3.83 21.60 -5.92
C TYR A 3 3.15 22.85 -5.36
N VAL A 4 3.41 24.01 -5.98
CA VAL A 4 2.85 25.31 -5.59
C VAL A 4 2.10 25.89 -6.80
N PRO A 5 0.76 25.75 -6.87
CA PRO A 5 -0.02 26.15 -8.04
C PRO A 5 0.20 27.61 -8.47
N ARG A 6 0.31 28.54 -7.51
CA ARG A 6 0.53 29.99 -7.78
C ARG A 6 1.85 30.32 -8.50
N PHE A 7 2.73 29.35 -8.74
CA PHE A 7 3.95 29.55 -9.53
C PHE A 7 3.72 29.26 -11.02
N PHE A 8 2.49 28.92 -11.40
CA PHE A 8 2.12 28.52 -12.73
C PHE A 8 0.80 29.19 -13.13
N GLU A 9 0.69 29.59 -14.39
CA GLU A 9 -0.54 30.13 -14.96
C GLU A 9 -1.00 29.24 -16.12
N PRO A 10 -2.23 28.69 -16.07
CA PRO A 10 -2.79 27.97 -17.20
C PRO A 10 -3.20 28.95 -18.30
N GLU A 11 -2.77 28.67 -19.52
CA GLU A 11 -3.19 29.39 -20.72
C GLU A 11 -4.22 28.53 -21.46
N TYR A 12 -5.26 29.16 -22.00
CA TYR A 12 -6.36 28.50 -22.67
C TYR A 12 -6.51 29.01 -24.11
N HIS A 13 -6.92 28.12 -25.01
CA HIS A 13 -7.43 28.50 -26.32
C HIS A 13 -8.79 29.19 -26.18
N GLU A 14 -9.27 29.85 -27.25
CA GLU A 14 -10.58 30.50 -27.28
C GLU A 14 -11.75 29.52 -27.02
N ASP A 15 -11.56 28.23 -27.34
CA ASP A 15 -12.53 27.16 -27.08
C ASP A 15 -12.49 26.62 -25.64
N GLY A 16 -11.66 27.21 -24.77
CA GLY A 16 -11.50 26.82 -23.37
C GLY A 16 -10.61 25.61 -23.12
N ARG A 17 -9.95 25.06 -24.15
CA ARG A 17 -8.97 23.96 -23.97
C ARG A 17 -7.65 24.50 -23.41
N LEU A 18 -7.07 23.77 -22.46
CA LEU A 18 -5.73 24.09 -21.92
C LEU A 18 -4.69 24.02 -23.05
N SER A 19 -4.02 25.14 -23.32
CA SER A 19 -2.98 25.24 -24.34
C SER A 19 -1.58 25.03 -23.74
N ALA A 20 -1.31 25.67 -22.60
CA ALA A 20 -0.02 25.60 -21.92
C ALA A 20 -0.16 25.84 -20.41
N ILE A 21 0.90 25.51 -19.66
CA ILE A 21 1.07 25.91 -18.26
C ILE A 21 2.36 26.71 -18.18
N ARG A 22 2.24 28.03 -18.07
CA ARG A 22 3.38 28.96 -18.07
C ARG A 22 3.96 29.12 -16.66
N PRO A 23 5.26 28.90 -16.46
CA PRO A 23 5.89 29.16 -15.16
C PRO A 23 6.01 30.67 -14.92
N LEU A 24 5.64 31.11 -13.72
CA LEU A 24 5.71 32.52 -13.28
C LEU A 24 7.01 32.85 -12.56
N LEU A 25 7.77 31.84 -12.12
CA LEU A 25 9.04 32.01 -11.40
C LEU A 25 10.23 31.40 -12.17
N PRO A 26 11.38 32.09 -12.21
CA PRO A 26 12.63 31.50 -12.68
C PRO A 26 12.97 30.19 -11.95
N GLY A 27 13.52 29.22 -12.67
CA GLY A 27 13.89 27.90 -12.12
C GLY A 27 12.73 26.91 -11.93
N HIS A 28 11.46 27.34 -12.03
CA HIS A 28 10.28 26.50 -11.78
C HIS A 28 9.61 26.04 -13.08
N ARG A 29 10.41 25.65 -14.07
CA ARG A 29 9.93 25.41 -15.45
C ARG A 29 9.02 24.20 -15.62
N ARG A 30 9.20 23.16 -14.79
CA ARG A 30 8.45 21.89 -14.88
C ARG A 30 8.17 21.33 -13.50
N VAL A 31 7.00 20.72 -13.35
CA VAL A 31 6.63 19.95 -12.17
C VAL A 31 7.08 18.51 -12.39
N PHE A 32 7.87 17.99 -11.44
CA PHE A 32 8.28 16.59 -11.44
C PHE A 32 7.52 15.84 -10.36
N ARG A 33 7.00 14.67 -10.73
CA ARG A 33 6.41 13.75 -9.77
C ARG A 33 7.48 13.28 -8.79
N ARG A 34 7.19 13.38 -7.49
CA ARG A 34 8.06 12.88 -6.42
C ARG A 34 7.77 11.41 -6.18
N VAL A 35 8.80 10.58 -6.33
CA VAL A 35 8.73 9.14 -6.07
C VAL A 35 9.85 8.80 -5.10
N VAL A 36 9.51 8.08 -4.02
CA VAL A 36 10.51 7.45 -3.16
C VAL A 36 11.09 6.25 -3.91
N ALA A 37 12.32 6.35 -4.43
CA ALA A 37 12.87 5.34 -5.31
C ALA A 37 13.11 3.99 -4.60
N ASP A 38 13.64 4.07 -3.38
CA ASP A 38 13.99 2.93 -2.54
C ASP A 38 13.20 3.05 -1.23
N LEU A 39 12.33 2.08 -0.97
CA LEU A 39 11.54 2.10 0.25
C LEU A 39 12.42 1.82 1.47
N ASP A 40 13.39 0.92 1.38
CA ASP A 40 14.22 0.50 2.51
C ASP A 40 15.06 1.65 3.07
N LYS A 41 15.48 2.59 2.21
CA LYS A 41 16.17 3.82 2.64
C LYS A 41 15.23 4.94 3.08
N ALA A 42 13.91 4.78 2.93
CA ALA A 42 12.95 5.81 3.28
C ALA A 42 12.70 5.83 4.79
N PRO A 43 12.64 7.02 5.42
CA PRO A 43 12.25 7.13 6.82
C PRO A 43 10.89 6.47 7.07
N TYR A 44 10.81 5.67 8.13
CA TYR A 44 9.59 5.00 8.56
C TYR A 44 9.33 5.29 10.05
N PRO A 45 8.13 5.74 10.44
CA PRO A 45 7.83 6.02 11.84
C PRO A 45 7.65 4.71 12.62
N THR A 46 8.68 4.26 13.33
CA THR A 46 8.63 3.07 14.18
C THR A 46 8.10 3.35 15.58
N ALA A 47 7.89 4.61 15.98
CA ALA A 47 7.29 5.00 17.26
C ALA A 47 6.13 5.99 17.04
N PRO A 48 5.03 5.56 16.38
CA PRO A 48 3.86 6.41 16.19
C PRO A 48 3.15 6.70 17.51
N VAL A 49 2.36 7.78 17.55
CA VAL A 49 1.48 8.07 18.69
C VAL A 49 0.47 6.93 18.86
N VAL A 50 0.39 6.37 20.07
CA VAL A 50 -0.59 5.33 20.44
C VAL A 50 -1.79 5.99 21.12
N PRO A 51 -2.99 5.93 20.55
CA PRO A 51 -4.18 6.48 21.16
C PRO A 51 -4.56 5.76 22.45
N THR A 52 -5.11 6.48 23.43
CA THR A 52 -5.66 5.88 24.67
C THR A 52 -7.09 5.36 24.52
N LEU A 53 -7.61 5.33 23.30
CA LEU A 53 -8.94 4.86 22.94
C LEU A 53 -8.82 3.86 21.80
N GLN A 54 -9.78 2.95 21.71
CA GLN A 54 -9.80 1.96 20.64
C GLN A 54 -10.09 2.64 19.29
N THR A 55 -9.19 2.46 18.32
CA THR A 55 -9.36 3.01 16.97
C THR A 55 -9.81 1.96 15.96
N VAL A 56 -10.27 2.40 14.78
CA VAL A 56 -10.66 1.48 13.67
C VAL A 56 -9.46 0.64 13.18
N HIS A 57 -8.24 1.16 13.31
CA HIS A 57 -7.01 0.49 12.93
C HIS A 57 -6.09 0.34 14.15
N ASP A 58 -6.60 -0.38 15.16
CA ASP A 58 -5.92 -0.61 16.43
C ASP A 58 -4.84 -1.70 16.32
N ARG A 59 -3.81 -1.42 15.53
CA ARG A 59 -2.72 -2.33 15.19
C ARG A 59 -1.55 -1.57 14.55
N LEU A 60 -0.35 -2.14 14.67
CA LEU A 60 0.82 -1.65 13.94
C LEU A 60 0.60 -1.85 12.44
N SER A 61 0.76 -0.80 11.63
CA SER A 61 0.72 -0.92 10.17
C SER A 61 2.12 -0.77 9.60
N VAL A 62 2.56 -1.75 8.80
CA VAL A 62 3.87 -1.77 8.15
C VAL A 62 3.70 -1.81 6.63
N GLU A 63 4.12 -0.76 5.93
CA GLU A 63 4.08 -0.71 4.46
C GLU A 63 5.13 -1.65 3.85
N ILE A 64 4.72 -2.79 3.29
CA ILE A 64 5.63 -3.78 2.68
C ILE A 64 5.94 -3.49 1.20
N GLN A 65 5.02 -2.80 0.52
CA GLN A 65 5.10 -2.50 -0.91
C GLN A 65 4.32 -1.23 -1.21
N ARG A 66 4.85 -0.39 -2.10
CA ARG A 66 4.19 0.82 -2.60
C ARG A 66 3.99 0.74 -4.11
N GLY A 67 2.73 0.85 -4.52
CA GLY A 67 2.30 0.65 -5.90
C GLY A 67 1.66 -0.73 -6.11
N CYS A 68 1.04 -0.89 -7.27
CA CYS A 68 0.40 -2.13 -7.67
C CYS A 68 0.77 -2.41 -9.13
N THR A 69 1.08 -3.66 -9.43
CA THR A 69 1.39 -4.14 -10.79
C THR A 69 0.13 -4.23 -11.65
N ALA A 70 -1.05 -4.26 -11.02
CA ALA A 70 -2.32 -4.27 -11.74
C ALA A 70 -2.58 -2.97 -12.50
N GLY A 71 -3.36 -3.09 -13.58
CA GLY A 71 -3.73 -1.98 -14.46
C GLY A 71 -5.21 -1.62 -14.40
N CYS A 72 -5.86 -1.79 -13.25
CA CYS A 72 -7.28 -1.49 -13.08
C CYS A 72 -7.58 -0.04 -13.48
N ARG A 73 -8.43 0.16 -14.49
CA ARG A 73 -8.65 1.46 -15.16
C ARG A 73 -9.25 2.51 -14.24
N PHE A 74 -10.00 2.09 -13.23
CA PHE A 74 -10.61 2.97 -12.22
C PHE A 74 -9.64 3.32 -11.07
N CYS A 75 -8.53 2.60 -10.93
CA CYS A 75 -7.71 2.67 -9.72
C CYS A 75 -6.72 3.83 -9.80
N GLN A 76 -7.12 4.97 -9.24
CA GLN A 76 -6.26 6.16 -9.11
C GLN A 76 -4.95 5.83 -8.38
N ALA A 77 -5.02 5.07 -7.27
CA ALA A 77 -3.83 4.68 -6.49
C ALA A 77 -2.85 3.84 -7.33
N GLY A 78 -3.36 2.92 -8.14
CA GLY A 78 -2.55 2.12 -9.07
C GLY A 78 -1.77 2.98 -10.07
N MET A 79 -2.32 4.12 -10.48
CA MET A 79 -1.62 5.06 -11.38
C MET A 79 -0.65 5.98 -10.63
N ILE A 80 -1.10 6.57 -9.51
CA ILE A 80 -0.31 7.56 -8.74
C ILE A 80 0.89 6.94 -8.05
N TYR A 81 0.91 5.64 -7.77
CA TYR A 81 2.00 5.00 -7.03
C TYR A 81 2.99 4.20 -7.90
N ARG A 82 2.86 4.19 -9.23
CA ARG A 82 3.83 3.49 -10.12
C ARG A 82 5.23 4.13 -10.14
N PRO A 83 6.33 3.38 -10.26
CA PRO A 83 6.39 1.93 -10.34
C PRO A 83 6.17 1.26 -8.97
N THR A 84 5.82 -0.02 -9.00
CA THR A 84 5.79 -0.85 -7.79
C THR A 84 7.19 -0.97 -7.22
N ARG A 85 7.33 -0.78 -5.91
CA ARG A 85 8.56 -0.97 -5.14
C ARG A 85 8.23 -1.77 -3.90
N GLU A 86 9.11 -2.67 -3.53
CA GLU A 86 8.98 -3.56 -2.38
C GLU A 86 10.04 -3.19 -1.33
N ARG A 87 9.74 -3.47 -0.07
CA ARG A 87 10.76 -3.49 0.99
C ARG A 87 11.44 -4.86 1.02
N SER A 88 12.70 -4.88 1.43
CA SER A 88 13.35 -6.16 1.73
C SER A 88 12.66 -6.86 2.91
N PRO A 89 12.63 -8.21 2.94
CA PRO A 89 12.06 -8.94 4.06
C PRO A 89 12.69 -8.56 5.42
N GLU A 90 14.00 -8.35 5.43
CA GLU A 90 14.77 -7.97 6.62
C GLU A 90 14.31 -6.61 7.14
N THR A 91 14.10 -5.65 6.24
CA THR A 91 13.58 -4.33 6.59
C THR A 91 12.16 -4.44 7.15
N VAL A 92 11.29 -5.24 6.53
CA VAL A 92 9.93 -5.45 7.03
C VAL A 92 9.94 -6.03 8.45
N LEU A 93 10.70 -7.09 8.70
CA LEU A 93 10.79 -7.73 10.01
C LEU A 93 11.36 -6.77 11.07
N HIS A 94 12.40 -6.00 10.71
CA HIS A 94 12.96 -4.99 11.61
C HIS A 94 11.94 -3.90 11.97
N LEU A 95 11.17 -3.40 10.99
CA LEU A 95 10.11 -2.41 11.23
C LEU A 95 8.98 -2.96 12.10
N VAL A 96 8.61 -4.23 11.93
CA VAL A 96 7.64 -4.90 12.80
C VAL A 96 8.17 -4.98 14.22
N GLU A 97 9.41 -5.43 14.41
CA GLU A 97 10.02 -5.57 15.72
C GLU A 97 10.10 -4.23 16.47
N GLU A 98 10.68 -3.21 15.84
CA GLU A 98 10.81 -1.87 16.43
C GLU A 98 9.44 -1.24 16.71
N GLY A 99 8.48 -1.40 15.79
CA GLY A 99 7.12 -0.89 15.95
C GLY A 99 6.39 -1.55 17.12
N LEU A 100 6.45 -2.87 17.23
CA LEU A 100 5.78 -3.59 18.32
C LEU A 100 6.38 -3.24 19.69
N LYS A 101 7.73 -3.13 19.77
CA LYS A 101 8.43 -2.74 21.00
C LYS A 101 8.04 -1.34 21.46
N SER A 102 7.86 -0.39 20.54
CA SER A 102 7.57 0.99 20.89
C SER A 102 6.10 1.26 21.19
N THR A 103 5.18 0.50 20.57
CA THR A 103 3.74 0.76 20.68
C THR A 103 2.98 -0.20 21.58
N GLY A 104 3.49 -1.43 21.79
CA GLY A 104 2.78 -2.47 22.52
C GLY A 104 1.53 -3.02 21.82
N TYR A 105 1.39 -2.82 20.50
CA TYR A 105 0.23 -3.34 19.76
C TYR A 105 0.21 -4.89 19.76
N GLU A 106 -0.98 -5.47 19.87
CA GLU A 106 -1.18 -6.93 19.76
C GLU A 106 -1.56 -7.39 18.34
N GLY A 107 -1.29 -6.55 17.35
CA GLY A 107 -1.61 -6.83 15.95
C GLY A 107 -0.69 -6.09 15.00
N VAL A 108 -0.38 -6.75 13.88
CA VAL A 108 0.44 -6.24 12.77
C VAL A 108 -0.34 -6.35 11.47
N SER A 109 -0.37 -5.27 10.71
CA SER A 109 -0.96 -5.18 9.39
C SER A 109 0.12 -4.95 8.34
N LEU A 110 0.34 -5.96 7.50
CA LEU A 110 1.27 -5.91 6.37
C LEU A 110 0.56 -5.19 5.21
N MET A 111 0.79 -3.89 5.10
CA MET A 111 0.03 -2.98 4.26
C MET A 111 0.65 -2.85 2.86
N SER A 112 -0.18 -3.03 1.84
CA SER A 112 0.11 -2.75 0.43
C SER A 112 -1.21 -2.53 -0.32
N LEU A 113 -1.15 -1.96 -1.53
CA LEU A 113 -2.31 -1.93 -2.44
C LEU A 113 -2.69 -3.32 -2.96
N SER A 114 -1.74 -4.26 -2.93
CA SER A 114 -1.94 -5.66 -3.24
C SER A 114 -0.90 -6.47 -2.47
N ALA A 115 -1.23 -6.80 -1.22
CA ALA A 115 -0.27 -7.47 -0.32
C ALA A 115 0.14 -8.86 -0.81
N GLY A 116 -0.76 -9.55 -1.51
CA GLY A 116 -0.48 -10.87 -2.08
C GLY A 116 0.43 -10.84 -3.31
N ASP A 117 0.64 -9.67 -3.94
CA ASP A 117 1.60 -9.51 -5.03
C ASP A 117 3.04 -9.26 -4.50
N TYR A 118 3.22 -9.09 -3.18
CA TYR A 118 4.55 -8.90 -2.58
C TYR A 118 5.36 -10.20 -2.66
N SER A 119 6.57 -10.11 -3.23
CA SER A 119 7.40 -11.29 -3.56
C SER A 119 7.65 -12.24 -2.39
N PHE A 120 7.67 -11.73 -1.15
CA PHE A 120 8.01 -12.48 0.05
C PHE A 120 6.84 -12.63 1.03
N ILE A 121 5.59 -12.54 0.55
CA ILE A 121 4.41 -12.51 1.43
C ILE A 121 4.30 -13.76 2.32
N ASN A 122 4.52 -14.95 1.76
CA ASN A 122 4.45 -16.21 2.50
C ASN A 122 5.56 -16.32 3.55
N SER A 123 6.79 -15.91 3.21
CA SER A 123 7.91 -16.00 4.15
C SER A 123 7.76 -14.99 5.29
N ILE A 124 7.31 -13.76 5.01
CA ILE A 124 7.07 -12.75 6.04
C ILE A 124 5.93 -13.16 6.98
N LEU A 125 4.82 -13.67 6.44
CA LEU A 125 3.71 -14.15 7.26
C LEU A 125 4.16 -15.26 8.23
N ARG A 126 4.85 -16.28 7.71
CA ARG A 126 5.40 -17.38 8.53
C ARG A 126 6.36 -16.88 9.60
N HIS A 127 7.37 -16.10 9.23
CA HIS A 127 8.35 -15.59 10.20
C HIS A 127 7.70 -14.73 11.29
N THR A 128 6.76 -13.85 10.91
CA THR A 128 6.08 -12.99 11.89
C THR A 128 5.21 -13.82 12.83
N ASN A 129 4.49 -14.80 12.31
CA ASN A 129 3.71 -15.73 13.12
C ASN A 129 4.59 -16.55 14.08
N GLU A 130 5.69 -17.14 13.59
CA GLU A 130 6.62 -17.92 14.41
C GLU A 130 7.27 -17.07 15.51
N ALA A 131 7.63 -15.82 15.19
CA ALA A 131 8.26 -14.92 16.14
C ALA A 131 7.31 -14.44 17.25
N TYR A 132 6.02 -14.25 16.94
CA TYR A 132 5.10 -13.55 17.84
C TYR A 132 3.84 -14.31 18.29
N GLU A 133 3.67 -15.58 17.87
CA GLU A 133 2.51 -16.39 18.27
C GLU A 133 2.40 -16.57 19.79
N ARG A 134 3.54 -16.74 20.50
CA ARG A 134 3.54 -16.91 21.97
C ARG A 134 3.04 -15.65 22.70
N GLN A 135 3.26 -14.48 22.12
CA GLN A 135 2.77 -13.20 22.61
C GLN A 135 1.34 -12.90 22.12
N MET A 136 0.70 -13.82 21.40
CA MET A 136 -0.65 -13.67 20.84
C MET A 136 -0.81 -12.43 19.95
N ILE A 137 0.27 -12.01 19.28
CA ILE A 137 0.25 -10.89 18.33
C ILE A 137 -0.25 -11.42 17.00
N SER A 138 -1.33 -10.84 16.50
CA SER A 138 -1.95 -11.26 15.25
C SER A 138 -1.30 -10.61 14.02
N VAL A 139 -1.28 -11.30 12.89
CA VAL A 139 -0.79 -10.76 11.61
C VAL A 139 -1.91 -10.79 10.59
N GLN A 140 -2.06 -9.71 9.83
CA GLN A 140 -3.07 -9.59 8.79
C GLN A 140 -2.53 -8.89 7.54
N VAL A 141 -3.14 -9.22 6.40
CA VAL A 141 -2.82 -8.67 5.08
C VAL A 141 -4.08 -8.03 4.49
N PRO A 142 -4.34 -6.74 4.78
CA PRO A 142 -5.43 -6.04 4.11
C PRO A 142 -5.16 -5.98 2.60
N SER A 143 -6.22 -6.07 1.80
CA SER A 143 -6.17 -5.90 0.34
C SER A 143 -5.45 -7.04 -0.41
N LEU A 144 -6.11 -8.20 -0.46
CA LEU A 144 -5.70 -9.32 -1.30
C LEU A 144 -6.52 -9.35 -2.59
N ARG A 145 -5.84 -9.56 -3.72
CA ARG A 145 -6.52 -9.90 -4.97
C ARG A 145 -6.97 -11.36 -4.90
N VAL A 146 -8.07 -11.68 -5.57
CA VAL A 146 -8.62 -13.04 -5.66
C VAL A 146 -7.53 -14.05 -6.06
N LYS A 147 -6.75 -13.75 -7.11
CA LYS A 147 -5.70 -14.64 -7.61
C LYS A 147 -4.52 -14.85 -6.67
N THR A 148 -4.23 -13.87 -5.81
CA THR A 148 -3.09 -13.93 -4.88
C THR A 148 -3.47 -14.49 -3.51
N LEU A 149 -4.77 -14.66 -3.24
CA LEU A 149 -5.24 -15.32 -2.04
C LEU A 149 -5.07 -16.84 -2.21
N THR A 150 -3.93 -17.36 -1.77
CA THR A 150 -3.69 -18.80 -1.72
C THR A 150 -4.18 -19.38 -0.39
N ARG A 151 -4.36 -20.70 -0.36
CA ARG A 151 -4.68 -21.43 0.88
C ARG A 151 -3.64 -21.19 1.97
N ASP A 152 -2.36 -21.16 1.60
CA ASP A 152 -1.26 -20.97 2.55
C ASP A 152 -1.32 -19.57 3.18
N VAL A 153 -1.53 -18.52 2.38
CA VAL A 153 -1.72 -17.15 2.90
C VAL A 153 -2.93 -17.11 3.85
N ALA A 154 -4.04 -17.74 3.48
CA ALA A 154 -5.23 -17.77 4.32
C ALA A 154 -5.01 -18.49 5.66
N LEU A 155 -4.27 -19.61 5.65
CA LEU A 155 -3.95 -20.36 6.86
C LEU A 155 -3.00 -19.58 7.78
N GLU A 156 -1.98 -18.93 7.22
CA GLU A 156 -1.07 -18.10 8.01
C GLU A 156 -1.79 -16.91 8.66
N VAL A 157 -2.69 -16.23 7.94
CA VAL A 157 -3.48 -15.12 8.49
C VAL A 157 -4.43 -15.57 9.60
N ALA A 158 -4.92 -16.81 9.53
CA ALA A 158 -5.82 -17.38 10.52
C ALA A 158 -5.11 -18.04 11.72
N ARG A 159 -3.77 -18.08 11.72
CA ARG A 159 -2.97 -18.92 12.62
C ARG A 159 -3.09 -18.54 14.10
N VAL A 160 -2.94 -17.26 14.45
CA VAL A 160 -2.84 -16.80 15.85
C VAL A 160 -4.18 -16.37 16.43
N LYS A 161 -4.85 -15.42 15.78
CA LYS A 161 -6.21 -14.95 16.09
C LYS A 161 -7.01 -14.95 14.79
N LYS A 162 -8.34 -14.85 14.84
CA LYS A 162 -9.16 -14.63 13.63
C LYS A 162 -8.73 -13.33 12.94
N GLY A 163 -7.86 -13.46 11.95
CA GLY A 163 -7.53 -12.39 11.03
C GLY A 163 -8.66 -12.14 10.04
N GLY A 164 -8.63 -10.99 9.40
CA GLY A 164 -9.51 -10.66 8.28
C GLY A 164 -8.68 -10.37 7.03
N PHE A 165 -9.23 -10.71 5.87
CA PHE A 165 -8.76 -10.21 4.59
C PHE A 165 -9.94 -9.57 3.86
N THR A 166 -9.62 -8.65 2.95
CA THR A 166 -10.61 -8.02 2.08
C THR A 166 -10.33 -8.45 0.65
N ILE A 167 -11.35 -8.99 -0.01
CA ILE A 167 -11.32 -9.31 -1.45
C ILE A 167 -12.14 -8.25 -2.18
N ALA A 168 -11.63 -7.80 -3.33
CA ALA A 168 -12.37 -6.94 -4.24
C ALA A 168 -12.55 -7.66 -5.59
N PRO A 169 -13.81 -8.02 -5.95
CA PRO A 169 -14.19 -8.48 -7.29
C PRO A 169 -14.59 -7.34 -8.25
N GLU A 170 -14.93 -6.16 -7.69
CA GLU A 170 -15.28 -4.88 -8.32
C GLU A 170 -16.50 -4.83 -9.23
N ALA A 171 -16.77 -5.88 -10.00
CA ALA A 171 -17.92 -5.92 -10.89
C ALA A 171 -18.54 -7.32 -10.93
N GLY A 172 -19.88 -7.35 -11.04
CA GLY A 172 -20.67 -8.58 -10.97
C GLY A 172 -20.79 -9.37 -12.27
N SER A 173 -20.15 -8.95 -13.37
CA SER A 173 -20.11 -9.71 -14.62
C SER A 173 -18.75 -9.63 -15.29
N GLN A 174 -18.38 -10.68 -16.03
CA GLN A 174 -17.10 -10.73 -16.73
C GLN A 174 -16.90 -9.54 -17.66
N ARG A 175 -17.92 -9.20 -18.46
CA ARG A 175 -17.89 -8.05 -19.38
C ARG A 175 -17.51 -6.75 -18.67
N MET A 176 -18.03 -6.51 -17.46
CA MET A 176 -17.71 -5.29 -16.70
C MET A 176 -16.29 -5.35 -16.12
N ARG A 177 -15.86 -6.51 -15.61
CA ARG A 177 -14.48 -6.70 -15.14
C ARG A 177 -13.45 -6.47 -16.26
N ASP A 178 -13.71 -6.98 -17.45
CA ASP A 178 -12.88 -6.75 -18.64
C ASP A 178 -12.84 -5.26 -19.03
N ALA A 179 -14.00 -4.58 -18.99
CA ALA A 179 -14.11 -3.16 -19.29
C ALA A 179 -13.29 -2.28 -18.35
N ILE A 180 -13.11 -2.70 -17.09
CA ILE A 180 -12.29 -1.98 -16.11
C ILE A 180 -10.87 -2.54 -15.94
N ASN A 181 -10.47 -3.50 -16.78
CA ASN A 181 -9.19 -4.21 -16.70
C ASN A 181 -8.96 -4.87 -15.33
N LYS A 182 -10.00 -5.53 -14.80
CA LYS A 182 -9.92 -6.33 -13.59
C LYS A 182 -9.73 -7.79 -13.98
N ASP A 183 -8.56 -8.32 -13.64
CA ASP A 183 -8.13 -9.67 -13.95
C ASP A 183 -8.70 -10.69 -12.94
N VAL A 184 -10.01 -10.92 -13.01
CA VAL A 184 -10.77 -11.93 -12.24
C VAL A 184 -11.81 -12.56 -13.17
N THR A 185 -11.85 -13.90 -13.19
CA THR A 185 -12.84 -14.70 -13.94
C THR A 185 -13.79 -15.41 -12.98
N ASP A 186 -15.00 -15.72 -13.44
CA ASP A 186 -15.95 -16.58 -12.70
C ASP A 186 -15.46 -18.04 -12.65
#